data_AF-A0A8T3E5A9-F1
#
_entry.id   AF-A0A8T3E5A9-F1
#
_cell.length_a   1.000
_cell.length_b   1.000
_cell.length_c   1.000
_cell.angle_alpha   90.00
_cell.angle_beta   90.00
_cell.angle_gamma   90.00
#
_symmetry.space_group_name_H-M   'P 1'
#
loop_
_entity.id
_entity.type
_entity.pdbx_description
1 polymer ?
#
loop_
_entity_poly.entity_id
_entity_poly.type
_entity_poly.pdbx_seq_one_letter_code
_entity_poly.pdbx_strand_id
1 'polypeptide(L)'
;MIMDSVTPERELSDFEKGVIDGALLAGASRARAIQIAMEASPVMASQVSRANVADDVVKVFNEMKAQKDKEGEEENSKRKKVVLFCLSEDKKSIVLEEGQEILQEDVGNSVEDPLLHFAKMLPPNDCRYALYDATYHTRRVKRKDLVFIFWAPEGAPLESRMIYSRSRVVMKKKLAGIRHEWEVNSLEDAQDRRALARKLGGRAVVSLEGSPV
;
A
#
# COMPACT_ATOMS: atom_id res chain seq x y z
N MET A 1 20.10 -10.09 -37.21
CA MET A 1 19.46 -11.11 -36.38
C MET A 1 19.20 -10.49 -35.03
N ILE A 2 18.01 -9.92 -34.83
CA ILE A 2 17.57 -9.38 -33.53
C ILE A 2 16.71 -10.49 -32.95
N MET A 3 17.17 -11.12 -31.87
CA MET A 3 16.39 -12.12 -31.16
C MET A 3 15.35 -11.38 -30.32
N ASP A 4 14.08 -11.52 -30.69
CA ASP A 4 12.95 -11.13 -29.88
C ASP A 4 13.01 -11.87 -28.54
N SER A 5 13.34 -11.15 -27.47
CA SER A 5 13.18 -11.64 -26.09
C SER A 5 11.70 -11.59 -25.72
N VAL A 6 10.93 -12.52 -26.28
CA VAL A 6 9.56 -12.82 -25.83
C VAL A 6 9.69 -13.47 -24.45
N THR A 7 9.38 -12.73 -23.39
CA THR A 7 9.11 -13.31 -22.09
C THR A 7 7.96 -14.31 -22.24
N PRO A 8 8.12 -15.61 -21.88
CA PRO A 8 7.06 -16.58 -22.09
C PRO A 8 5.89 -16.25 -21.16
N GLU A 9 4.73 -15.99 -21.76
CA GLU A 9 3.45 -15.94 -21.05
C GLU A 9 3.26 -17.29 -20.35
N ARG A 10 3.30 -17.29 -19.02
CA ARG A 10 3.12 -18.50 -18.21
C ARG A 10 1.71 -19.03 -18.43
N GLU A 11 1.60 -20.22 -19.01
CA GLU A 11 0.37 -21.01 -19.07
C GLU A 11 -0.21 -21.18 -17.65
N LEU A 12 -1.46 -20.75 -17.47
CA LEU A 12 -2.19 -20.85 -16.20
C LEU A 12 -2.58 -22.31 -15.94
N SER A 13 -2.33 -22.79 -14.73
CA SER A 13 -2.75 -24.13 -14.30
C SER A 13 -4.27 -24.27 -14.22
N ASP A 14 -4.80 -25.49 -14.32
CA ASP A 14 -6.24 -25.74 -14.22
C ASP A 14 -6.82 -25.29 -12.87
N PHE A 15 -6.01 -25.35 -11.81
CA PHE A 15 -6.36 -24.78 -10.51
C PHE A 15 -6.54 -23.26 -10.59
N GLU A 16 -5.58 -22.54 -11.20
CA GLU A 16 -5.65 -21.09 -11.35
C GLU A 16 -6.84 -20.67 -12.24
N LYS A 17 -7.10 -21.39 -13.34
CA LYS A 17 -8.28 -21.17 -14.19
C LYS A 17 -9.57 -21.35 -13.39
N GLY A 18 -9.67 -22.42 -12.59
CA GLY A 18 -10.84 -22.66 -11.73
C GLY A 18 -11.08 -21.57 -10.69
N VAL A 19 -10.01 -21.04 -10.09
CA VAL A 19 -10.13 -19.92 -9.13
C VAL A 19 -10.52 -18.61 -9.83
N ILE A 20 -9.98 -18.35 -11.03
CA ILE A 20 -10.36 -17.18 -11.84
C ILE A 20 -11.84 -17.24 -12.18
N ASP A 21 -12.31 -18.36 -12.70
CA ASP A 21 -13.72 -18.53 -13.08
C ASP A 21 -14.64 -18.39 -11.88
N GLY A 22 -14.28 -18.98 -10.74
CA GLY A 22 -15.04 -18.83 -9.49
C GLY A 22 -15.14 -17.38 -9.01
N ALA A 23 -14.04 -16.62 -9.07
CA ALA A 23 -14.02 -15.22 -8.69
C ALA A 23 -14.78 -14.32 -9.67
N LEU A 24 -14.69 -14.59 -10.98
CA LEU A 24 -15.47 -13.91 -12.01
C LEU A 24 -16.98 -14.15 -11.81
N LEU A 25 -17.39 -15.40 -11.54
CA LEU A 25 -18.77 -15.76 -11.21
C LEU A 25 -19.27 -15.05 -9.94
N ALA A 26 -18.38 -14.81 -8.97
CA ALA A 26 -18.66 -14.04 -7.77
C ALA A 26 -18.67 -12.50 -8.00
N GLY A 27 -18.49 -12.04 -9.25
CA GLY A 27 -18.54 -10.63 -9.62
C GLY A 27 -17.23 -9.86 -9.45
N ALA A 28 -16.10 -10.54 -9.23
CA ALA A 28 -14.79 -9.89 -9.22
C ALA A 28 -14.40 -9.44 -10.64
N SER A 29 -13.67 -8.33 -10.74
CA SER A 29 -13.04 -7.95 -12.02
C SER A 29 -12.03 -9.02 -12.47
N ARG A 30 -11.78 -9.14 -13.77
CA ARG A 30 -10.80 -10.11 -14.29
C ARG A 30 -9.41 -9.94 -13.68
N ALA A 31 -8.97 -8.69 -13.47
CA ALA A 31 -7.74 -8.39 -12.76
C ALA A 31 -7.76 -8.92 -11.31
N ARG A 32 -8.87 -8.74 -10.60
CA ARG A 32 -9.03 -9.24 -9.22
C ARG A 32 -9.13 -10.77 -9.17
N ALA A 33 -9.79 -11.39 -10.13
CA ALA A 33 -9.89 -12.85 -10.24
C ALA A 33 -8.53 -13.50 -10.51
N ILE A 34 -7.75 -12.93 -11.43
CA ILE A 34 -6.36 -13.34 -11.70
C ILE A 34 -5.51 -13.17 -10.43
N GLN A 35 -5.63 -12.04 -9.74
CA GLN A 35 -4.94 -11.80 -8.48
C GLN A 35 -5.26 -12.88 -7.44
N ILE A 36 -6.54 -13.19 -7.22
CA ILE A 36 -6.98 -14.22 -6.25
C ILE A 36 -6.44 -15.61 -6.63
N ALA A 37 -6.51 -15.98 -7.90
CA ALA A 37 -6.00 -17.26 -8.38
C ALA A 37 -4.49 -17.41 -8.21
N MET A 38 -3.76 -16.33 -8.47
CA MET A 38 -2.32 -16.29 -8.26
C MET A 38 -1.97 -16.32 -6.77
N GLU A 39 -2.74 -15.68 -5.89
CA GLU A 39 -2.55 -15.75 -4.43
C GLU A 39 -2.83 -17.15 -3.86
N ALA A 40 -3.79 -17.88 -4.45
CA ALA A 40 -4.17 -19.22 -4.00
C ALA A 40 -3.28 -20.35 -4.55
N SER A 41 -2.41 -20.07 -5.53
CA SER A 41 -1.63 -21.09 -6.25
C SER A 41 -0.57 -21.77 -5.36
N PRO A 42 -0.51 -23.12 -5.28
CA PRO A 42 0.44 -23.85 -4.43
C PRO A 42 1.91 -23.59 -4.75
N VAL A 43 2.23 -23.37 -6.03
CA VAL A 43 3.58 -22.97 -6.48
C VAL A 43 3.96 -21.62 -5.86
N MET A 44 3.00 -20.71 -5.74
CA MET A 44 3.21 -19.37 -5.18
C MET A 44 3.38 -19.43 -3.66
N ALA A 45 2.62 -20.27 -2.96
CA ALA A 45 2.77 -20.51 -1.52
C ALA A 45 4.19 -20.96 -1.13
N SER A 46 4.85 -21.76 -1.98
CA SER A 46 6.25 -22.18 -1.78
C SER A 46 7.28 -21.06 -2.00
N GLN A 47 6.96 -20.07 -2.84
CA GLN A 47 7.83 -18.92 -3.17
C GLN A 47 7.64 -17.70 -2.24
N VAL A 48 6.65 -17.68 -1.36
CA VAL A 48 6.44 -16.63 -0.32
C VAL A 48 7.64 -16.50 0.63
N SER A 49 8.54 -17.48 0.64
CA SER A 49 9.62 -17.71 1.61
C SER A 49 10.85 -16.81 1.52
N ARG A 50 10.92 -15.79 0.64
CA ARG A 50 12.19 -15.07 0.38
C ARG A 50 12.21 -13.56 0.59
N ALA A 51 11.07 -12.89 0.73
CA ALA A 51 11.09 -11.45 1.00
C ALA A 51 11.33 -11.21 2.51
N ASN A 52 12.49 -10.68 2.86
CA ASN A 52 12.79 -10.15 4.17
C ASN A 52 12.22 -8.73 4.31
N VAL A 53 12.02 -8.26 5.54
CA VAL A 53 11.65 -6.88 5.82
C VAL A 53 12.81 -6.29 6.60
N ALA A 54 13.39 -5.20 6.10
CA ALA A 54 14.52 -4.56 6.76
C ALA A 54 14.10 -4.00 8.12
N ASP A 55 15.04 -3.96 9.06
CA ASP A 55 14.78 -3.50 10.43
C ASP A 55 14.35 -2.03 10.46
N ASP A 56 14.86 -1.21 9.53
CA ASP A 56 14.46 0.21 9.41
C ASP A 56 12.97 0.38 9.11
N VAL A 57 12.37 -0.53 8.34
CA VAL A 57 10.92 -0.52 8.07
C VAL A 57 10.14 -0.74 9.36
N VAL A 58 10.57 -1.71 10.18
CA VAL A 58 9.93 -2.03 11.46
C VAL A 58 10.12 -0.89 12.46
N LYS A 59 11.32 -0.30 12.48
CA LYS A 59 11.64 0.86 13.31
C LYS A 59 10.73 2.04 12.99
N VAL A 60 10.63 2.43 11.71
CA VAL A 60 9.76 3.53 11.27
C VAL A 60 8.29 3.25 11.58
N PHE A 61 7.83 2.02 11.37
CA PHE A 61 6.47 1.64 11.75
C PHE A 61 6.19 1.84 13.25
N ASN A 62 7.12 1.39 14.11
CA ASN A 62 6.98 1.53 15.55
C ASN A 62 7.04 2.99 15.99
N GLU A 63 7.89 3.81 15.37
CA GLU A 63 7.97 5.25 15.62
C GLU A 63 6.64 5.95 15.27
N MET A 64 6.11 5.71 14.07
CA MET A 64 4.81 6.26 13.65
C MET A 64 3.65 5.78 14.56
N LYS A 65 3.71 4.53 15.04
CA LYS A 65 2.70 3.97 15.93
C LYS A 65 2.76 4.58 17.33
N ALA A 66 3.95 4.71 17.93
CA ALA A 66 4.16 5.24 19.27
C ALA A 66 3.86 6.75 19.37
N GLN A 67 4.02 7.49 18.27
CA GLN A 67 3.73 8.92 18.20
C GLN A 67 2.23 9.25 18.25
N LYS A 68 1.34 8.25 18.17
CA LYS A 68 -0.10 8.44 18.42
C LYS A 68 -0.44 8.79 19.88
N ASP A 69 0.44 8.43 20.82
CA ASP A 69 0.13 8.48 22.25
C ASP A 69 0.71 9.71 22.97
N LYS A 70 1.54 10.53 22.30
CA LYS A 70 2.20 11.71 22.90
C LYS A 70 1.59 13.01 22.39
N GLU A 71 0.78 13.67 23.22
CA GLU A 71 0.40 15.09 23.12
C GLU A 71 1.50 15.93 23.78
N GLY A 72 2.51 16.36 23.01
CA GLY A 72 3.58 17.24 23.48
C GLY A 72 4.14 18.05 22.31
N GLU A 73 4.23 19.37 22.48
CA GLU A 73 4.41 20.36 21.41
C GLU A 73 5.84 20.43 20.83
N GLU A 74 6.86 19.87 21.49
CA GLU A 74 8.28 20.12 21.11
C GLU A 74 8.92 19.08 20.17
N GLU A 75 8.23 18.00 19.78
CA GLU A 75 8.81 16.98 18.88
C GLU A 75 7.82 16.57 17.77
N ASN A 76 7.18 17.56 17.13
CA ASN A 76 6.25 17.33 16.01
C ASN A 76 6.95 17.35 14.63
N SER A 77 8.13 17.94 14.52
CA SER A 77 8.87 18.10 13.25
C SER A 77 9.29 16.77 12.62
N LYS A 78 9.75 15.81 13.43
CA LYS A 78 10.22 14.50 12.96
C LYS A 78 9.09 13.48 12.74
N ARG A 79 7.82 13.86 12.93
CA ARG A 79 6.72 12.89 12.77
C ARG A 79 6.51 12.63 11.30
N LYS A 80 6.59 11.37 10.90
CA LYS A 80 6.37 10.97 9.51
C LYS A 80 4.87 10.88 9.26
N LYS A 81 4.38 11.67 8.31
CA LYS A 81 2.99 11.63 7.84
C LYS A 81 2.80 10.48 6.86
N VAL A 82 3.73 10.35 5.91
CA VAL A 82 3.72 9.31 4.88
C VAL A 82 5.13 8.78 4.70
N VAL A 83 5.26 7.45 4.54
CA VAL A 83 6.53 6.81 4.20
C VAL A 83 6.29 5.76 3.14
N LEU A 84 7.08 5.80 2.07
CA LEU A 84 7.09 4.78 1.02
C LEU A 84 8.16 3.71 1.30
N PHE A 85 7.81 2.49 0.92
CA PHE A 85 8.68 1.33 0.94
C PHE A 85 8.67 0.68 -0.43
N CYS A 86 9.84 0.20 -0.83
CA CYS A 86 10.04 -0.52 -2.08
C CYS A 86 10.68 -1.88 -1.79
N LEU A 87 10.66 -2.75 -2.79
CA LEU A 87 11.55 -3.90 -2.82
C LEU A 87 12.95 -3.43 -3.21
N SER A 88 13.95 -4.01 -2.57
CA SER A 88 15.36 -3.88 -2.97
C SER A 88 15.57 -4.34 -4.41
N GLU A 89 16.69 -3.94 -5.02
CA GLU A 89 17.01 -4.29 -6.42
C GLU A 89 17.00 -5.81 -6.68
N ASP A 90 17.43 -6.59 -5.69
CA ASP A 90 17.41 -8.06 -5.75
C ASP A 90 16.02 -8.67 -5.49
N LYS A 91 15.00 -7.83 -5.22
CA LYS A 91 13.61 -8.16 -4.94
C LYS A 91 13.40 -9.12 -3.76
N LYS A 92 14.38 -9.21 -2.85
CA LYS A 92 14.36 -10.10 -1.68
C LYS A 92 14.17 -9.38 -0.36
N SER A 93 14.23 -8.06 -0.32
CA SER A 93 14.03 -7.32 0.92
C SER A 93 13.09 -6.15 0.68
N ILE A 94 12.20 -5.89 1.63
CA ILE A 94 11.40 -4.67 1.66
C ILE A 94 12.19 -3.64 2.47
N VAL A 95 12.49 -2.51 1.84
CA VAL A 95 13.32 -1.44 2.37
C VAL A 95 12.57 -0.11 2.33
N LEU A 96 13.03 0.86 3.11
CA LEU A 96 12.53 2.24 3.05
C LEU A 96 13.01 2.90 1.77
N GLU A 97 12.11 3.61 1.09
CA GLU A 97 12.47 4.36 -0.11
C GLU A 97 12.99 5.74 0.30
N GLU A 98 14.31 5.95 0.17
CA GLU A 98 14.96 7.18 0.60
C GLU A 98 14.42 8.39 -0.15
N GLY A 99 14.14 9.49 0.57
CA GLY A 99 13.61 10.72 0.00
C GLY A 99 12.14 10.65 -0.44
N GLN A 100 11.45 9.54 -0.19
CA GLN A 100 10.03 9.34 -0.50
C GLN A 100 9.20 9.28 0.79
N GLU A 101 9.28 10.34 1.57
CA GLU A 101 8.51 10.53 2.81
C GLU A 101 7.96 11.96 2.91
N ILE A 102 6.85 12.10 3.62
CA ILE A 102 6.24 13.39 3.95
C ILE A 102 6.29 13.53 5.46
N LEU A 103 6.82 14.64 5.97
CA LEU A 103 6.80 14.94 7.39
C LEU A 103 5.52 15.67 7.77
N GLN A 104 5.10 15.53 9.02
CA GLN A 104 3.92 16.18 9.56
C GLN A 104 4.07 17.70 9.59
N GLU A 105 5.30 18.21 9.69
CA GLU A 105 5.60 19.65 9.60
C GLU A 105 5.48 20.21 8.20
N ASP A 106 5.62 19.39 7.15
CA ASP A 106 5.43 19.84 5.77
C ASP A 106 3.96 20.13 5.49
N VAL A 107 3.06 19.45 6.20
CA VAL A 107 1.60 19.60 6.06
C VAL A 107 1.15 20.97 6.55
N GLY A 108 0.65 21.79 5.63
CA GLY A 108 0.25 23.18 5.87
C GLY A 108 1.35 24.21 5.63
N ASN A 109 2.58 23.78 5.37
CA ASN A 109 3.71 24.65 4.99
C ASN A 109 4.06 24.46 3.50
N SER A 110 4.71 23.35 3.18
CA SER A 110 5.14 22.99 1.82
C SER A 110 4.15 22.06 1.12
N VAL A 111 3.33 21.35 1.89
CA VAL A 111 2.35 20.37 1.42
C VAL A 111 0.95 20.82 1.86
N GLU A 112 0.17 21.39 0.95
CA GLU A 112 -1.22 21.80 1.23
C GLU A 112 -2.15 20.60 1.44
N ASP A 113 -2.11 19.62 0.53
CA ASP A 113 -2.91 18.40 0.61
C ASP A 113 -1.99 17.17 0.65
N PRO A 114 -1.85 16.50 1.81
CA PRO A 114 -1.00 15.32 1.96
C PRO A 114 -1.44 14.14 1.10
N LEU A 115 -2.74 13.98 0.85
CA LEU A 115 -3.26 12.88 0.03
C LEU A 115 -2.91 13.10 -1.44
N LEU A 116 -3.09 14.33 -1.93
CA LEU A 116 -2.74 14.68 -3.29
C LEU A 116 -1.22 14.62 -3.52
N HIS A 117 -0.43 15.07 -2.54
CA HIS A 117 1.02 14.98 -2.61
C HIS A 117 1.50 13.53 -2.58
N PHE A 118 0.92 12.69 -1.72
CA PHE A 118 1.17 11.24 -1.72
C PHE A 118 0.91 10.63 -3.10
N ALA A 119 -0.23 10.94 -3.73
CA ALA A 119 -0.53 10.43 -5.07
C ALA A 119 0.50 10.85 -6.13
N LYS A 120 1.12 12.03 -6.00
CA LYS A 120 2.20 12.49 -6.89
C LYS A 120 3.52 11.76 -6.68
N MET A 121 3.77 11.23 -5.48
CA MET A 121 4.95 10.41 -5.17
C MET A 121 4.85 8.98 -5.69
N LEU A 122 3.64 8.52 -6.04
CA LEU A 122 3.44 7.14 -6.50
C LEU A 122 3.92 6.94 -7.95
N PRO A 123 4.80 5.96 -8.22
CA PRO A 123 5.29 5.71 -9.56
C PRO A 123 4.19 5.04 -10.42
N PRO A 124 3.96 5.47 -11.68
CA PRO A 124 2.94 4.86 -12.54
C PRO A 124 3.33 3.47 -13.07
N ASN A 125 4.63 3.18 -13.11
CA ASN A 125 5.20 1.98 -13.74
C ASN A 125 5.78 0.99 -12.72
N ASP A 126 5.59 1.21 -11.43
CA ASP A 126 6.10 0.30 -10.39
C ASP A 126 5.18 0.26 -9.17
N CYS A 127 5.34 -0.77 -8.36
CA CYS A 127 4.55 -0.98 -7.15
C CYS A 127 5.26 -0.39 -5.93
N ARG A 128 4.50 -0.01 -4.91
CA ARG A 128 5.03 0.48 -3.63
C ARG A 128 4.16 0.03 -2.47
N TYR A 129 4.75 -0.05 -1.29
CA TYR A 129 3.97 -0.01 -0.05
C TYR A 129 4.10 1.35 0.58
N ALA A 130 3.09 1.79 1.29
CA ALA A 130 3.20 2.99 2.11
C ALA A 130 2.54 2.82 3.47
N LEU A 131 3.03 3.59 4.42
CA LEU A 131 2.32 3.88 5.65
C LEU A 131 1.85 5.32 5.61
N TYR A 132 0.58 5.51 5.94
CA TYR A 132 -0.06 6.82 5.93
C TYR A 132 -0.75 7.05 7.28
N ASP A 133 -0.36 8.10 8.01
CA ASP A 133 -1.04 8.52 9.23
C ASP A 133 -2.24 9.41 8.91
N ALA A 134 -3.41 8.79 8.70
CA ALA A 134 -4.64 9.46 8.35
C ALA A 134 -5.27 10.15 9.56
N THR A 135 -5.45 11.47 9.47
CA THR A 135 -6.24 12.26 10.42
C THR A 135 -7.64 12.48 9.86
N TYR A 136 -8.65 11.96 10.55
CA TYR A 136 -10.03 12.06 10.10
C TYR A 136 -10.96 12.45 11.25
N HIS A 137 -12.05 13.14 10.92
CA HIS A 137 -13.09 13.48 11.89
C HIS A 137 -14.32 12.65 11.60
N THR A 138 -14.81 12.00 12.64
CA THR A 138 -16.18 11.49 12.67
C THR A 138 -17.09 12.59 13.22
N ARG A 139 -18.41 12.38 13.15
CA ARG A 139 -19.42 13.33 13.68
C ARG A 139 -19.19 13.75 15.14
N ARG A 140 -18.43 12.97 15.93
CA ARG A 140 -18.26 13.18 17.37
C ARG A 140 -16.80 13.31 17.81
N VAL A 141 -15.85 12.73 17.07
CA VAL A 141 -14.47 12.55 17.53
C VAL A 141 -13.48 12.69 16.37
N LYS A 142 -12.39 13.42 16.62
CA LYS A 142 -11.18 13.41 15.77
C LYS A 142 -10.37 12.16 16.07
N ARG A 143 -9.98 11.42 15.03
CA ARG A 143 -9.18 10.20 15.15
C ARG A 143 -7.97 10.29 14.23
N LYS A 144 -6.91 9.59 14.64
CA LYS A 144 -5.71 9.37 13.84
C LYS A 144 -5.46 7.87 13.71
N ASP A 145 -5.38 7.39 12.48
CA ASP A 145 -5.14 5.99 12.19
C ASP A 145 -4.03 5.77 11.17
N LEU A 146 -3.24 4.71 11.41
CA LEU A 146 -2.23 4.30 10.44
C LEU A 146 -2.91 3.39 9.44
N VAL A 147 -2.69 3.69 8.17
CA VAL A 147 -3.21 2.95 7.04
C VAL A 147 -2.03 2.35 6.31
N PHE A 148 -2.05 1.02 6.15
CA PHE A 148 -1.14 0.35 5.25
C PHE A 148 -1.70 0.45 3.83
N ILE A 149 -0.95 1.08 2.94
CA ILE A 149 -1.34 1.27 1.55
C ILE A 149 -0.51 0.34 0.68
N PHE A 150 -1.19 -0.41 -0.19
CA PHE A 150 -0.56 -1.22 -1.23
C PHE A 150 -0.85 -0.59 -2.58
N TRP A 151 0.18 -0.01 -3.20
CA TRP A 151 0.12 0.59 -4.52
C TRP A 151 0.59 -0.42 -5.57
N ALA A 152 -0.31 -0.77 -6.48
CA ALA A 152 -0.06 -1.71 -7.57
C ALA A 152 -0.76 -1.21 -8.85
N PRO A 153 -0.13 -0.29 -9.61
CA PRO A 153 -0.76 0.28 -10.79
C PRO A 153 -0.88 -0.76 -11.89
N GLU A 154 -1.91 -0.63 -12.73
CA GLU A 154 -2.06 -1.53 -13.88
C GLU A 154 -0.89 -1.45 -14.87
N GLY A 155 -0.24 -0.28 -14.97
CA GLY A 155 0.93 -0.05 -15.80
C GLY A 155 2.24 -0.66 -15.26
N ALA A 156 2.27 -1.15 -14.02
CA ALA A 156 3.46 -1.83 -13.50
C ALA A 156 3.64 -3.22 -14.16
N PRO A 157 4.89 -3.66 -14.39
CA PRO A 157 5.18 -4.98 -14.90
C PRO A 157 4.48 -6.07 -14.08
N LEU A 158 3.87 -7.04 -14.74
CA LEU A 158 3.13 -8.12 -14.10
C LEU A 158 4.02 -8.86 -13.07
N GLU A 159 5.30 -9.06 -13.39
CA GLU A 159 6.26 -9.67 -12.48
C GLU A 159 6.47 -8.83 -11.20
N SER A 160 6.59 -7.50 -11.30
CA SER A 160 6.72 -6.61 -10.13
C SER A 160 5.46 -6.70 -9.27
N ARG A 161 4.28 -6.51 -9.86
CA ARG A 161 2.98 -6.64 -9.19
C ARG A 161 2.85 -7.98 -8.46
N MET A 162 3.26 -9.07 -9.11
CA MET A 162 3.27 -10.39 -8.50
C MET A 162 4.17 -10.44 -7.26
N ILE A 163 5.42 -10.01 -7.37
CA ILE A 163 6.39 -10.13 -6.26
C ILE A 163 5.97 -9.27 -5.07
N TYR A 164 5.49 -8.04 -5.33
CA TYR A 164 4.92 -7.20 -4.28
C TYR A 164 3.69 -7.86 -3.64
N SER A 165 2.72 -8.31 -4.44
CA SER A 165 1.52 -8.96 -3.90
C SER A 165 1.85 -10.17 -2.99
N ARG A 166 2.88 -10.96 -3.35
CA ARG A 166 3.36 -12.08 -2.53
C ARG A 166 4.06 -11.61 -1.25
N SER A 167 4.90 -10.59 -1.34
CA SER A 167 5.71 -10.07 -0.22
C SER A 167 4.88 -9.29 0.79
N ARG A 168 3.69 -8.82 0.40
CA ARG A 168 2.68 -8.15 1.25
C ARG A 168 2.37 -8.93 2.52
N VAL A 169 2.28 -10.27 2.45
CA VAL A 169 1.96 -11.09 3.62
C VAL A 169 3.06 -10.99 4.69
N VAL A 170 4.33 -10.97 4.27
CA VAL A 170 5.46 -10.82 5.21
C VAL A 170 5.50 -9.41 5.79
N MET A 171 5.28 -8.39 4.95
CA MET A 171 5.17 -7.00 5.39
C MET A 171 4.11 -6.83 6.47
N LYS A 172 2.88 -7.29 6.21
CA LYS A 172 1.77 -7.20 7.17
C LYS A 172 2.04 -7.92 8.49
N LYS A 173 2.71 -9.07 8.46
CA LYS A 173 3.12 -9.79 9.67
C LYS A 173 4.07 -8.97 10.54
N LYS A 174 4.99 -8.22 9.92
CA LYS A 174 5.92 -7.32 10.62
C LYS A 174 5.24 -6.06 11.12
N LEU A 175 4.27 -5.54 10.38
CA LEU A 175 3.44 -4.38 10.73
C LEU A 175 2.27 -4.75 11.68
N ALA A 176 2.57 -5.50 12.75
CA ALA A 176 1.56 -6.02 13.64
C ALA A 176 0.78 -4.89 14.37
N GLY A 177 -0.55 -4.90 14.21
CA GLY A 177 -1.46 -3.94 14.84
C GLY A 177 -1.96 -2.81 13.93
N ILE A 178 -1.62 -2.82 12.63
CA ILE A 178 -2.33 -1.98 11.66
C ILE A 178 -3.76 -2.50 11.49
N ARG A 179 -4.73 -1.60 11.66
CA ARG A 179 -6.16 -1.91 11.54
C ARG A 179 -6.69 -1.72 10.13
N HIS A 180 -6.15 -0.75 9.42
CA HIS A 180 -6.69 -0.29 8.15
C HIS A 180 -5.72 -0.58 7.03
N GLU A 181 -6.27 -1.15 5.96
CA GLU A 181 -5.52 -1.46 4.76
C GLU A 181 -6.26 -0.92 3.54
N TRP A 182 -5.49 -0.32 2.65
CA TRP A 182 -6.00 0.27 1.44
C TRP A 182 -5.17 -0.18 0.25
N GLU A 183 -5.82 -0.92 -0.66
CA GLU A 183 -5.21 -1.34 -1.92
C GLU A 183 -5.66 -0.38 -3.01
N VAL A 184 -4.69 0.11 -3.77
CA VAL A 184 -4.86 1.17 -4.76
C VAL A 184 -4.14 0.77 -6.04
N ASN A 185 -4.86 0.83 -7.15
CA ASN A 185 -4.42 0.36 -8.47
C ASN A 185 -4.44 1.47 -9.53
N SER A 186 -4.98 2.66 -9.20
CA SER A 186 -4.97 3.82 -10.09
C SER A 186 -4.69 5.11 -9.32
N LEU A 187 -4.12 6.11 -10.00
CA LEU A 187 -3.85 7.41 -9.38
C LEU A 187 -5.15 8.13 -8.99
N GLU A 188 -6.23 7.89 -9.73
CA GLU A 188 -7.56 8.41 -9.42
C GLU A 188 -8.06 7.86 -8.08
N ASP A 189 -7.90 6.54 -7.86
CA ASP A 189 -8.21 5.92 -6.57
C ASP A 189 -7.29 6.45 -5.46
N ALA A 190 -6.00 6.66 -5.73
CA ALA A 190 -5.04 7.19 -4.74
C ALA A 190 -5.42 8.61 -4.25
N GLN A 191 -6.07 9.40 -5.10
CA GLN A 191 -6.54 10.74 -4.81
C GLN A 191 -7.96 10.76 -4.23
N ASP A 192 -8.71 9.64 -4.32
CA ASP A 192 -10.08 9.54 -3.81
C ASP A 192 -10.10 9.53 -2.27
N ARG A 193 -10.29 10.71 -1.70
CA ARG A 193 -10.52 10.93 -0.26
C ARG A 193 -11.68 10.08 0.27
N ARG A 194 -12.72 9.83 -0.53
CA ARG A 194 -13.86 8.99 -0.14
C ARG A 194 -13.49 7.53 -0.05
N ALA A 195 -12.64 7.03 -0.96
CA ALA A 195 -12.14 5.66 -0.90
C ALA A 195 -11.37 5.41 0.40
N LEU A 196 -10.48 6.33 0.78
CA LEU A 196 -9.74 6.24 2.03
C LEU A 196 -10.67 6.35 3.25
N ALA A 197 -11.61 7.31 3.26
CA ALA A 197 -12.60 7.45 4.32
C ALA A 197 -13.45 6.19 4.51
N ARG A 198 -13.83 5.52 3.42
CA ARG A 198 -14.54 4.24 3.46
C ARG A 198 -13.76 3.16 4.21
N LYS A 199 -12.43 3.10 4.04
CA LYS A 199 -11.57 2.14 4.74
C LYS A 199 -11.43 2.44 6.23
N LEU A 200 -11.37 3.71 6.61
CA LEU A 200 -11.18 4.14 7.99
C LEU A 200 -12.42 3.96 8.87
N GLY A 201 -13.56 4.48 8.42
CA GLY A 201 -14.78 4.54 9.24
C GLY A 201 -16.07 4.58 8.43
N GLY A 202 -16.00 4.35 7.12
CA GLY A 202 -17.19 4.33 6.27
C GLY A 202 -17.92 5.66 6.26
N ARG A 203 -19.24 5.59 6.40
CA ARG A 203 -20.15 6.74 6.40
C ARG A 203 -20.05 7.63 7.65
N ALA A 204 -19.34 7.17 8.69
CA ALA A 204 -19.19 7.94 9.93
C ALA A 204 -18.14 9.06 9.80
N VAL A 205 -17.24 8.94 8.81
CA VAL A 205 -16.20 9.93 8.52
C VAL A 205 -16.81 11.10 7.77
N VAL A 206 -16.58 12.32 8.29
CA VAL A 206 -17.14 13.57 7.75
C VAL A 206 -16.05 14.40 7.06
N SER A 207 -14.82 14.37 7.60
CA SER A 207 -13.66 15.01 6.99
C SER A 207 -12.41 14.14 7.14
N LEU A 208 -11.48 14.31 6.19
CA LEU A 208 -10.18 13.64 6.14
C LEU A 208 -9.10 14.65 5.75
N GLU A 209 -8.04 14.73 6.55
CA GLU A 209 -6.98 15.74 6.45
C GLU A 209 -7.48 17.19 6.48
N GLY A 210 -8.56 17.44 7.23
CA GLY A 210 -9.17 18.77 7.34
C GLY A 210 -10.14 19.12 6.22
N SER A 211 -10.13 18.39 5.10
CA SER A 211 -11.08 18.57 3.99
C SER A 211 -12.31 17.66 4.12
N PRO A 212 -13.50 18.10 3.69
CA PRO A 212 -14.69 17.26 3.70
C PRO A 212 -14.56 16.06 2.75
N VAL A 213 -15.21 14.95 3.11
CA VAL A 213 -15.30 13.70 2.33
C VAL A 213 -16.48 13.75 1.36
#